data_AF-A0A923YAP4-F1
#
_entry.id   AF-A0A923YAP4-F1
#
_cell.length_a   1.000
_cell.length_b   1.000
_cell.length_c   1.000
_cell.angle_alpha   90.00
_cell.angle_beta   90.00
_cell.angle_gamma   90.00
#
_symmetry.space_group_name_H-M   'P 1'
#
loop_
_entity.id
_entity.type
_entity.pdbx_description
1 polymer ?
#
loop_
_entity_poly.entity_id
_entity_poly.type
_entity_poly.pdbx_seq_one_letter_code
_entity_poly.pdbx_strand_id
1 'polypeptide(L)' 'MIPFGKLPDGRAVHEYTLANGRGLTLRAINYGGIVTELCCPGRDGRSANVVLRFDNL' A
#
# COMPACT_ATOMS: atom_id res chain seq x y z
N MET A 1 -5.03 -0.54 -11.58
CA MET A 1 -4.31 -1.76 -11.16
C MET A 1 -2.90 -1.67 -11.72
N ILE A 2 -1.91 -1.37 -10.88
CA ILE A 2 -0.51 -1.26 -11.29
C ILE A 2 0.18 -2.56 -10.86
N PRO A 3 0.96 -3.23 -11.73
CA PRO A 3 1.75 -4.39 -11.33
C PRO A 3 2.77 -3.95 -10.26
N PHE A 4 2.75 -4.59 -9.10
CA PHE A 4 3.72 -4.38 -8.02
C PHE A 4 5.00 -5.19 -8.28
N GLY A 5 4.84 -6.41 -8.81
CA GLY A 5 5.95 -7.32 -9.09
C GLY A 5 5.47 -8.64 -9.66
N LYS A 6 6.38 -9.59 -9.83
CA LYS A 6 6.08 -10.98 -10.23
C LYS A 6 6.70 -11.94 -9.23
N LEU A 7 5.97 -13.01 -8.92
CA LEU A 7 6.48 -14.13 -8.12
C LEU A 7 7.43 -14.99 -8.98
N PRO A 8 8.27 -15.84 -8.35
CA PRO A 8 9.16 -16.77 -9.07
C PRO A 8 8.42 -17.71 -10.04
N ASP A 9 7.15 -18.00 -9.77
CA ASP A 9 6.28 -18.80 -10.63
C ASP A 9 5.61 -18.01 -11.77
N GLY A 10 5.94 -16.72 -11.91
CA GLY A 10 5.47 -15.84 -12.99
C GLY A 10 4.13 -15.14 -12.72
N ARG A 11 3.44 -15.44 -11.62
CA ARG A 11 2.18 -14.74 -11.27
C ARG A 11 2.42 -13.27 -10.96
N ALA A 12 1.56 -12.40 -11.48
CA ALA A 12 1.61 -10.97 -11.21
C ALA A 12 1.02 -10.65 -9.83
N VAL A 13 1.75 -9.83 -9.07
CA VAL A 13 1.26 -9.22 -7.84
C VAL A 13 0.75 -7.83 -8.17
N HIS A 14 -0.44 -7.50 -7.68
CA HIS A 14 -1.10 -6.22 -7.90
C HIS A 14 -1.22 -5.47 -6.59
N GLU A 15 -0.96 -4.16 -6.65
CA GLU A 15 -1.24 -3.25 -5.55
C GLU A 15 -2.59 -2.55 -5.77
N TYR A 16 -3.31 -2.39 -4.67
CA TYR A 16 -4.62 -1.77 -4.58
C TYR A 16 -4.53 -0.56 -3.66
N THR A 17 -5.21 0.51 -4.02
CA THR A 17 -5.31 1.72 -3.21
C THR A 17 -6.74 1.90 -2.75
N LEU A 18 -6.93 2.06 -1.44
CA LEU A 18 -8.20 2.39 -0.82
C LEU A 18 -8.07 3.77 -0.18
N ALA A 19 -8.89 4.71 -0.61
CA ALA A 19 -8.96 6.04 -0.04
C ALA A 19 -10.36 6.27 0.53
N ASN A 20 -10.44 6.76 1.77
CA ASN A 20 -11.74 7.02 2.42
C ASN A 20 -12.29 8.43 2.15
N GLY A 21 -11.59 9.24 1.35
CA GLY A 21 -11.93 10.64 1.06
C GLY A 21 -11.81 11.60 2.25
N ARG A 22 -11.31 11.13 3.41
CA ARG A 22 -11.19 11.89 4.66
C ARG A 22 -9.73 11.94 5.16
N GLY A 23 -8.78 11.74 4.25
CA GLY A 23 -7.33 11.82 4.53
C GLY A 23 -6.65 10.48 4.84
N LEU A 24 -7.39 9.38 5.02
CA LEU A 24 -6.79 8.05 5.18
C LEU A 24 -6.66 7.35 3.82
N THR A 25 -5.45 6.89 3.53
CA THR A 25 -5.13 6.10 2.32
C THR A 25 -4.37 4.84 2.69
N LEU A 26 -4.85 3.70 2.23
CA LEU A 26 -4.24 2.38 2.40
C LEU A 26 -3.79 1.85 1.04
N ARG A 27 -2.59 1.30 0.96
CA ARG A 27 -2.13 0.47 -0.15
C ARG A 27 -1.80 -0.92 0.34
N ALA A 28 -2.25 -1.92 -0.40
CA ALA A 28 -2.00 -3.32 -0.09
C ALA A 28 -1.87 -4.15 -1.36
N ILE A 29 -1.11 -5.23 -1.29
CA ILE A 29 -0.92 -6.17 -2.40
C ILE A 29 -1.76 -7.43 -2.23
N ASN A 30 -2.18 -8.03 -3.35
CA ASN A 30 -2.91 -9.31 -3.34
C ASN A 30 -2.04 -10.53 -2.98
N TYR A 31 -0.75 -10.33 -2.74
CA TYR A 31 0.12 -11.36 -2.20
C TYR A 31 0.09 -11.31 -0.66
N GLY A 32 -0.65 -12.24 -0.04
CA GLY A 32 -0.78 -12.34 1.41
C GLY A 32 -1.50 -11.16 2.09
N GLY A 33 -2.03 -10.19 1.34
CA GLY A 33 -2.71 -9.02 1.91
C GLY A 33 -1.76 -8.04 2.59
N ILE A 34 -0.48 -8.03 2.20
CA ILE A 34 0.55 -7.19 2.84
C ILE A 34 0.22 -5.71 2.61
N VAL A 35 0.17 -4.96 3.70
CA VAL A 35 0.04 -3.49 3.67
C VAL A 35 1.38 -2.89 3.30
N THR A 36 1.42 -2.17 2.19
CA THR A 36 2.63 -1.50 1.67
C THR A 36 2.66 -0.03 2.07
N GLU A 37 1.52 0.62 2.31
CA GLU A 37 1.46 2.00 2.75
C GLU A 37 0.18 2.24 3.53
N LEU A 38 0.27 3.02 4.61
CA LEU A 38 -0.89 3.50 5.35
C LEU A 38 -0.64 4.96 5.73
N CYS A 39 -1.20 5.87 4.94
CA CYS A 39 -1.13 7.30 5.19
C CYS A 39 -2.31 7.73 6.05
N CYS A 40 -2.00 8.31 7.21
CA CYS A 40 -2.98 8.82 8.17
C CYS A 40 -2.73 10.30 8.45
N PRO A 41 -3.80 11.13 8.57
CA PRO A 41 -3.66 12.54 8.93
C PRO A 41 -3.22 12.67 10.39
N GLY A 42 -2.14 13.43 10.60
CA GLY A 42 -1.67 13.86 11.91
C GLY A 42 -2.49 15.00 12.48
N ARG A 43 -2.16 15.41 13.71
CA ARG A 43 -2.81 16.55 14.39
C ARG A 43 -2.60 17.89 13.68
N ASP A 44 -1.52 18.02 12.91
CA ASP A 44 -1.20 19.19 12.09
C ASP A 44 -1.86 19.16 10.70
N GLY A 45 -2.72 18.16 10.44
CA GLY A 45 -3.39 17.96 9.16
C GLY A 45 -2.50 17.34 8.08
N ARG A 46 -1.21 17.06 8.37
CA ARG A 46 -0.31 16.43 7.41
C ARG A 46 -0.46 14.92 7.48
N SER A 47 -0.60 14.28 6.32
CA SER A 47 -0.64 12.83 6.24
C SER A 47 0.77 12.26 6.20
N ALA A 48 0.99 11.17 6.94
CA ALA A 48 2.26 10.45 6.93
C ALA A 48 2.03 8.94 6.87
N ASN A 49 2.93 8.23 6.20
CA ASN A 49 2.94 6.77 6.22
C ASN A 49 3.33 6.26 7.62
N VAL A 50 2.52 5.39 8.21
CA VAL A 50 2.72 4.88 9.58
C VAL A 50 3.08 3.39 9.63
N VAL A 51 3.31 2.74 8.49
CA VAL A 51 3.78 1.35 8.42
C VAL A 51 5.19 1.26 7.89
N LEU A 52 5.93 0.27 8.40
CA LEU A 52 7.19 -0.14 7.80
C LEU A 52 6.92 -0.91 6.51
N ARG A 53 7.71 -0.63 5.50
CA ARG A 53 7.62 -1.22 4.17
C ARG A 53 9.01 -1.64 3.70
N PHE A 54 9.05 -2.65 2.83
CA PHE A 54 10.20 -2.94 1.98
C PHE A 54 10.01 -2.31 0.60
N ASP A 55 11.07 -1.77 0.02
CA ASP A 55 10.97 -1.06 -1.26
C ASP A 55 10.61 -2.01 -2.42
N ASN A 56 11.06 -3.28 -2.36
CA ASN A 56 10.93 -4.28 -3.40
C ASN A 56 10.40 -5.62 -2.86
N LEU A 57 9.77 -6.39 -3.77
CA LEU A 57 9.38 -7.80 -3.57
C LEU A 57 10.49 -8.75 -4.02
#